data_AF-A0A2T6C2M7-F1
#
_entry.id   AF-A0A2T6C2M7-F1
#
_cell.length_a   1.000
_cell.length_b   1.000
_cell.length_c   1.000
_cell.angle_alpha   90.00
_cell.angle_beta   90.00
_cell.angle_gamma   90.00
#
_symmetry.space_group_name_H-M   'P 1'
#
loop_
_entity.id
_entity.type
_entity.pdbx_description
1 polymer ?
#
loop_
_entity_poly.entity_id
_entity_poly.type
_entity_poly.pdbx_seq_one_letter_code
_entity_poly.pdbx_strand_id
1 'polypeptide(L)'
;MRKTMEEKVREVLAEQGLSEMEEEVIGTLVPCVMIRLREEETVPRGSSKFGGVPDLPSDLSYPFSEGKPLPFIAQYNLAQLREVDPMSPLPDRGMLYFFATVDDLLWGAPSDRMSGKVIYADAEREELVPAPLPEDLPREVRYPERGIDFRLEKSFPNVDAPEDMEEIWFDLMDRLYDLEGREGGYHQAFGPPLELESDVFEACREQTGKKEADWVLLLQVDSDEELDMVFGNRGMIYFCITRNDLLKGNFDEACLVLQNP
;
A
#
# COMPACT_ATOMS: atom_id res chain seq x y z
N MET A 1 6.13 -15.36 -19.87
CA MET A 1 6.85 -14.78 -18.72
C MET A 1 6.60 -13.28 -18.78
N ARG A 2 6.12 -12.66 -17.70
CA ARG A 2 5.81 -11.23 -17.69
C ARG A 2 7.12 -10.44 -17.55
N LYS A 3 7.32 -9.42 -18.38
CA LYS A 3 8.54 -8.59 -18.39
C LYS A 3 8.69 -7.85 -17.05
N THR A 4 9.89 -7.79 -16.52
CA THR A 4 10.31 -6.92 -15.40
C THR A 4 10.24 -5.45 -15.81
N MET A 5 10.24 -4.53 -14.85
CA MET A 5 10.28 -3.10 -15.16
C MET A 5 11.50 -2.75 -16.01
N GLU A 6 12.67 -3.29 -15.68
CA GLU A 6 13.90 -3.04 -16.45
C GLU A 6 13.77 -3.49 -17.91
N GLU A 7 13.19 -4.67 -18.17
CA GLU A 7 12.96 -5.16 -19.54
C GLU A 7 12.00 -4.25 -20.33
N LYS A 8 10.98 -3.68 -19.66
CA LYS A 8 10.05 -2.72 -20.27
C LYS A 8 10.75 -1.40 -20.60
N VAL A 9 11.53 -0.87 -19.65
CA VAL A 9 12.32 0.35 -19.86
C VAL A 9 13.26 0.20 -21.05
N ARG A 10 13.97 -0.94 -21.16
CA ARG A 10 14.85 -1.23 -22.31
C ARG A 10 14.10 -1.20 -23.63
N GLU A 11 12.92 -1.81 -23.68
CA GLU A 11 12.08 -1.85 -24.87
C GLU A 11 11.64 -0.44 -25.30
N VAL A 12 11.13 0.36 -24.37
CA VAL A 12 10.72 1.75 -24.65
C VAL A 12 11.89 2.59 -25.13
N LEU A 13 13.04 2.53 -24.44
CA LEU A 13 14.22 3.29 -24.83
C LEU A 13 14.72 2.88 -26.20
N ALA A 14 14.73 1.58 -26.52
CA ALA A 14 15.11 1.09 -27.84
C ALA A 14 14.16 1.57 -28.95
N GLU A 15 12.85 1.54 -28.71
CA GLU A 15 11.84 2.04 -29.66
C GLU A 15 11.94 3.55 -29.91
N GLN A 16 12.42 4.32 -28.92
CA GLN A 16 12.64 5.76 -29.06
C GLN A 16 14.05 6.13 -29.55
N GLY A 17 14.93 5.14 -29.77
CA GLY A 17 16.30 5.39 -30.18
C GLY A 17 17.17 6.04 -29.08
N LEU A 18 16.84 5.80 -27.81
CA LEU A 18 17.51 6.32 -26.60
C LEU A 18 18.24 5.21 -25.82
N SER A 19 18.69 4.16 -26.50
CA SER A 19 19.36 3.00 -25.87
C SER A 19 20.63 3.36 -25.11
N GLU A 20 21.29 4.48 -25.46
CA GLU A 20 22.45 5.00 -24.74
C GLU A 20 22.13 5.47 -23.31
N MET A 21 20.86 5.76 -23.00
CA MET A 21 20.40 6.18 -21.68
C MET A 21 20.02 5.01 -20.77
N GLU A 22 20.10 3.76 -21.27
CA GLU A 22 19.64 2.57 -20.55
C GLU A 22 20.26 2.42 -19.16
N GLU A 23 21.59 2.48 -19.07
CA GLU A 23 22.28 2.30 -17.78
C GLU A 23 21.91 3.40 -16.77
N GLU A 24 21.77 4.64 -17.24
CA GLU A 24 21.41 5.79 -16.40
C GLU A 24 19.98 5.64 -15.87
N VAL A 25 19.01 5.36 -16.75
CA VAL A 25 17.60 5.22 -16.36
C VAL A 25 17.38 3.99 -15.49
N ILE A 26 17.96 2.83 -15.82
CA ILE A 26 17.83 1.63 -14.98
C ILE A 26 18.49 1.84 -13.60
N GLY A 27 19.56 2.64 -13.55
CA GLY A 27 20.26 3.00 -12.33
C GLY A 27 19.45 3.89 -11.38
N THR A 28 18.45 4.63 -11.88
CA THR A 28 17.58 5.47 -11.03
C THR A 28 16.38 4.70 -10.47
N LEU A 29 16.06 3.53 -11.01
CA LEU A 29 14.93 2.73 -10.54
C LEU A 29 15.12 2.28 -9.09
N VAL A 30 14.07 2.38 -8.30
CA VAL A 30 14.06 2.10 -6.87
C VAL A 30 13.22 0.84 -6.57
N PRO A 31 13.59 0.05 -5.55
CA PRO A 31 12.83 -1.14 -5.20
C PRO A 31 11.46 -0.79 -4.61
N CYS A 32 10.44 -1.55 -4.99
CA CYS A 32 9.12 -1.55 -4.37
C CYS A 32 8.58 -2.99 -4.28
N VAL A 33 7.65 -3.22 -3.37
CA VAL A 33 6.97 -4.52 -3.25
C VAL A 33 5.59 -4.40 -3.89
N MET A 34 5.43 -5.04 -5.03
CA MET A 34 4.16 -5.19 -5.72
C MET A 34 3.27 -6.20 -5.00
N ILE A 35 2.03 -5.83 -4.76
CA ILE A 35 1.04 -6.69 -4.11
C ILE A 35 0.04 -7.17 -5.16
N ARG A 36 -0.23 -8.48 -5.19
CA ARG A 36 -1.21 -9.08 -6.10
C ARG A 36 -2.20 -9.93 -5.36
N LEU A 37 -3.42 -9.96 -5.86
CA LEU A 37 -4.45 -10.87 -5.38
C LEU A 37 -4.11 -12.30 -5.81
N ARG A 38 -4.28 -13.24 -4.88
CA ARG A 38 -4.20 -14.66 -5.15
C ARG A 38 -5.58 -15.21 -5.51
N GLU A 39 -5.62 -16.04 -6.55
CA GLU A 39 -6.77 -16.87 -6.85
C GLU A 39 -6.77 -18.09 -5.91
N GLU A 40 -7.51 -18.01 -4.80
CA GLU A 40 -7.68 -19.15 -3.88
C GLU A 40 -9.11 -19.21 -3.33
N GLU A 41 -9.63 -20.42 -3.08
CA GLU A 41 -10.97 -20.62 -2.52
C GLU A 41 -11.03 -20.25 -1.02
N THR A 42 -9.93 -20.44 -0.30
CA THR A 42 -9.84 -20.17 1.14
C THR A 42 -8.46 -19.63 1.47
N VAL A 43 -8.41 -18.51 2.20
CA VAL A 43 -7.14 -17.95 2.66
C VAL A 43 -6.73 -18.65 3.96
N PRO A 44 -5.54 -19.24 4.05
CA PRO A 44 -5.10 -19.88 5.29
C PRO A 44 -4.93 -18.84 6.41
N ARG A 45 -5.31 -19.18 7.65
CA ARG A 45 -5.14 -18.32 8.82
C ARG A 45 -3.70 -17.82 8.96
N GLY A 46 -3.53 -16.52 9.20
CA GLY A 46 -2.22 -15.89 9.37
C GLY A 46 -1.45 -15.70 8.07
N SER A 47 -2.08 -15.88 6.91
CA SER A 47 -1.52 -15.46 5.62
C SER A 47 -1.70 -13.95 5.44
N SER A 48 -0.88 -13.36 4.57
CA SER A 48 -1.13 -12.01 4.08
C SER A 48 -2.39 -11.99 3.23
N LYS A 49 -3.25 -10.99 3.44
CA LYS A 49 -4.54 -10.84 2.75
C LYS A 49 -5.09 -9.43 2.78
N PHE A 50 -5.95 -9.12 1.81
CA PHE A 50 -6.90 -8.00 1.85
C PHE A 50 -8.28 -8.47 2.31
N GLY A 51 -8.99 -7.59 3.03
CA GLY A 51 -10.37 -7.78 3.43
C GLY A 51 -10.63 -9.05 4.25
N GLY A 52 -11.91 -9.40 4.40
CA GLY A 52 -12.34 -10.51 5.23
C GLY A 52 -12.29 -10.21 6.73
N VAL A 53 -11.98 -11.22 7.52
CA VAL A 53 -11.88 -11.11 8.98
C VAL A 53 -10.39 -11.14 9.38
N PRO A 54 -9.88 -10.16 10.13
CA PRO A 54 -8.47 -10.17 10.52
C PRO A 54 -8.18 -11.34 11.47
N ASP A 55 -7.02 -11.96 11.28
CA ASP A 55 -6.50 -12.99 12.18
C ASP A 55 -5.70 -12.32 13.30
N LEU A 56 -6.36 -11.88 14.37
CA LEU A 56 -5.72 -11.16 15.47
C LEU A 56 -5.22 -12.14 16.56
N PRO A 57 -4.16 -11.78 17.31
CA PRO A 57 -3.83 -12.45 18.56
C PRO A 57 -5.01 -12.41 19.53
N SER A 58 -5.18 -13.46 20.33
CA SER A 58 -6.35 -13.60 21.22
C SER A 58 -6.52 -12.49 22.28
N ASP A 59 -5.44 -11.78 22.62
CA ASP A 59 -5.40 -10.67 23.56
C ASP A 59 -5.56 -9.29 22.89
N LEU A 60 -5.49 -9.23 21.56
CA LEU A 60 -5.64 -7.99 20.81
C LEU A 60 -7.12 -7.73 20.50
N SER A 61 -7.60 -6.58 20.96
CA SER A 61 -8.97 -6.13 20.67
C SER A 61 -9.08 -5.53 19.27
N TYR A 62 -10.23 -5.73 18.62
CA TYR A 62 -10.54 -5.10 17.34
C TYR A 62 -10.46 -3.56 17.48
N PRO A 63 -9.82 -2.83 16.55
CA PRO A 63 -9.56 -1.40 16.72
C PRO A 63 -10.78 -0.51 16.45
N PHE A 64 -10.86 0.57 17.24
CA PHE A 64 -11.87 1.62 17.12
C PHE A 64 -11.20 2.99 16.97
N SER A 65 -11.86 3.91 16.27
CA SER A 65 -11.56 5.35 16.26
C SER A 65 -12.80 6.11 16.70
N GLU A 66 -12.67 6.95 17.73
CA GLU A 66 -13.79 7.72 18.31
C GLU A 66 -15.07 6.91 18.61
N GLY A 67 -14.89 5.67 19.09
CA GLY A 67 -16.00 4.79 19.42
C GLY A 67 -16.66 4.10 18.22
N LYS A 68 -16.12 4.25 17.00
CA LYS A 68 -16.54 3.53 15.79
C LYS A 68 -15.51 2.45 15.41
N PRO A 69 -15.93 1.23 15.05
CA PRO A 69 -15.00 0.19 14.62
C PRO A 69 -14.38 0.57 13.28
N LEU A 70 -13.07 0.37 13.14
CA LEU A 70 -12.39 0.65 11.88
C LEU A 70 -12.53 -0.54 10.91
N PRO A 71 -12.92 -0.31 9.64
CA PRO A 71 -12.88 -1.34 8.61
C PRO A 71 -11.49 -1.97 8.47
N PHE A 72 -11.46 -3.29 8.31
CA PHE A 72 -10.22 -4.03 8.09
C PHE A 72 -9.83 -3.94 6.61
N ILE A 73 -8.61 -3.45 6.34
CA ILE A 73 -8.09 -3.29 4.98
C ILE A 73 -7.22 -4.48 4.62
N ALA A 74 -6.17 -4.73 5.40
CA ALA A 74 -5.18 -5.74 5.08
C ALA A 74 -4.46 -6.27 6.32
N GLN A 75 -3.89 -7.47 6.21
CA GLN A 75 -2.84 -7.94 7.11
C GLN A 75 -1.67 -8.48 6.30
N TYR A 76 -0.46 -8.28 6.82
CA TYR A 76 0.76 -8.90 6.34
C TYR A 76 1.25 -9.91 7.36
N ASN A 77 1.61 -11.09 6.87
CA ASN A 77 2.54 -11.96 7.57
C ASN A 77 3.95 -11.51 7.21
N LEU A 78 4.68 -10.99 8.19
CA LEU A 78 6.00 -10.40 7.94
C LEU A 78 7.05 -11.44 7.51
N ALA A 79 6.87 -12.72 7.86
CA ALA A 79 7.75 -13.78 7.35
C ALA A 79 7.58 -13.97 5.83
N GLN A 80 6.35 -13.84 5.30
CA GLN A 80 6.11 -13.91 3.84
C GLN A 80 6.74 -12.72 3.11
N LEU A 81 6.65 -11.54 3.70
CA LEU A 81 7.27 -10.34 3.14
C LEU A 81 8.80 -10.43 3.18
N ARG A 82 9.35 -10.97 4.27
CA ARG A 82 10.79 -11.20 4.47
C ARG A 82 11.39 -12.16 3.44
N GLU A 83 10.65 -13.17 3.00
CA GLU A 83 11.09 -14.10 1.94
C GLU A 83 11.31 -13.38 0.61
N VAL A 84 10.54 -12.33 0.33
CA VAL A 84 10.58 -11.58 -0.92
C VAL A 84 11.52 -10.37 -0.84
N ASP A 85 11.54 -9.67 0.30
CA ASP A 85 12.45 -8.56 0.58
C ASP A 85 13.25 -8.79 1.88
N PRO A 86 14.42 -9.44 1.79
CA PRO A 86 15.33 -9.63 2.93
C PRO A 86 16.01 -8.34 3.44
N MET A 87 15.73 -7.19 2.85
CA MET A 87 16.24 -5.90 3.31
C MET A 87 15.11 -5.00 3.83
N SER A 88 13.90 -5.54 3.95
CA SER A 88 12.76 -4.82 4.48
C SER A 88 13.07 -4.22 5.86
N PRO A 89 12.68 -2.96 6.12
CA PRO A 89 12.87 -2.31 7.42
C PRO A 89 11.88 -2.80 8.49
N LEU A 90 10.92 -3.67 8.13
CA LEU A 90 9.95 -4.24 9.07
C LEU A 90 10.57 -5.35 9.92
N PRO A 91 9.96 -5.71 11.06
CA PRO A 91 10.33 -6.91 11.80
C PRO A 91 10.30 -8.17 10.92
N ASP A 92 11.22 -9.11 11.17
CA ASP A 92 11.34 -10.34 10.35
C ASP A 92 10.21 -11.37 10.59
N ARG A 93 9.34 -11.12 11.58
CA ARG A 93 8.23 -12.02 11.96
C ARG A 93 7.07 -11.25 12.60
N GLY A 94 5.97 -11.96 12.78
CA GLY A 94 4.73 -11.43 13.33
C GLY A 94 3.81 -10.91 12.24
N MET A 95 2.79 -10.17 12.68
CA MET A 95 1.71 -9.68 11.85
C MET A 95 1.66 -8.15 11.87
N LEU A 96 1.39 -7.55 10.71
CA LEU A 96 1.12 -6.13 10.57
C LEU A 96 -0.29 -5.94 10.02
N TYR A 97 -1.13 -5.20 10.71
CA TYR A 97 -2.54 -5.01 10.37
C TYR A 97 -2.84 -3.57 10.00
N PHE A 98 -3.71 -3.39 9.02
CA PHE A 98 -4.12 -2.09 8.49
C PHE A 98 -5.63 -1.95 8.59
N PHE A 99 -6.07 -0.88 9.23
CA PHE A 99 -7.48 -0.54 9.39
C PHE A 99 -7.70 0.91 8.97
N ALA A 100 -8.75 1.19 8.21
CA ALA A 100 -9.05 2.56 7.79
C ALA A 100 -10.54 2.80 7.54
N THR A 101 -10.96 4.03 7.81
CA THR A 101 -12.16 4.66 7.25
C THR A 101 -11.71 5.91 6.50
N VAL A 102 -12.15 6.05 5.24
CA VAL A 102 -11.83 7.22 4.40
C VAL A 102 -13.06 8.02 3.98
N ASP A 103 -14.23 7.57 4.39
CA ASP A 103 -15.45 8.35 4.33
C ASP A 103 -16.38 7.92 5.47
N ASP A 104 -16.55 8.82 6.41
CA ASP A 104 -17.34 8.61 7.61
C ASP A 104 -18.85 8.87 7.36
N LEU A 105 -19.27 9.06 6.09
CA LEU A 105 -20.67 9.19 5.67
C LEU A 105 -21.53 8.00 6.11
N LEU A 106 -20.99 6.79 6.10
CA LEU A 106 -21.69 5.59 6.60
C LEU A 106 -22.03 5.67 8.09
N TRP A 107 -21.37 6.59 8.80
CA TRP A 107 -21.55 6.86 10.21
C TRP A 107 -22.17 8.24 10.48
N GLY A 108 -22.72 8.90 9.46
CA GLY A 108 -23.39 10.20 9.56
C GLY A 108 -22.49 11.37 9.96
N ALA A 109 -21.17 11.22 9.78
CA ALA A 109 -20.19 12.29 10.04
C ALA A 109 -19.94 13.16 8.79
N PRO A 110 -19.26 14.32 8.92
CA PRO A 110 -18.82 15.12 7.78
C PRO A 110 -18.00 14.27 6.80
N SER A 111 -18.20 14.48 5.49
CA SER A 111 -17.68 13.63 4.41
C SER A 111 -16.18 13.73 4.16
N ASP A 112 -15.41 14.36 5.04
CA ASP A 112 -13.99 14.65 4.90
C ASP A 112 -13.13 14.01 5.99
N ARG A 113 -13.74 13.31 6.95
CA ARG A 113 -13.01 12.71 8.06
C ARG A 113 -12.50 11.32 7.72
N MET A 114 -11.20 11.13 7.93
CA MET A 114 -10.52 9.84 7.80
C MET A 114 -9.93 9.39 9.14
N SER A 115 -9.76 8.09 9.30
CA SER A 115 -9.01 7.51 10.42
C SER A 115 -8.34 6.22 9.97
N GLY A 116 -7.03 6.12 10.19
CA GLY A 116 -6.24 4.93 9.92
C GLY A 116 -5.57 4.42 11.19
N LYS A 117 -5.36 3.11 11.28
CA LYS A 117 -4.55 2.50 12.33
C LYS A 117 -3.72 1.37 11.77
N VAL A 118 -2.43 1.37 12.11
CA VAL A 118 -1.50 0.29 11.83
C VAL A 118 -1.13 -0.38 13.14
N ILE A 119 -1.22 -1.70 13.22
CA ILE A 119 -0.91 -2.47 14.43
C ILE A 119 0.11 -3.53 14.08
N TYR A 120 1.21 -3.56 14.81
CA TYR A 120 2.15 -4.68 14.79
C TYR A 120 1.90 -5.59 15.99
N ALA A 121 1.89 -6.90 15.74
CA ALA A 121 1.87 -7.92 16.78
C ALA A 121 2.96 -8.96 16.51
N ASP A 122 3.85 -9.16 17.48
CA ASP A 122 4.80 -10.28 17.48
C ASP A 122 4.05 -11.55 17.93
N ALA A 123 3.32 -12.18 17.00
CA ALA A 123 2.50 -13.35 17.25
C ALA A 123 2.75 -14.44 16.21
N GLU A 124 2.76 -15.69 16.66
CA GLU A 124 2.87 -16.87 15.82
C GLU A 124 1.49 -17.31 15.30
N ARG A 125 1.48 -18.08 14.21
CA ARG A 125 0.24 -18.51 13.52
C ARG A 125 -0.75 -19.25 14.41
N GLU A 126 -0.25 -19.97 15.41
CA GLU A 126 -1.04 -20.75 16.36
C GLU A 126 -1.79 -19.86 17.36
N GLU A 127 -1.29 -18.66 17.62
CA GLU A 127 -1.86 -17.67 18.55
C GLU A 127 -2.95 -16.81 17.91
N LEU A 128 -3.02 -16.82 16.58
CA LEU A 128 -3.98 -16.06 15.81
C LEU A 128 -5.36 -16.73 15.81
N VAL A 129 -6.39 -15.92 15.97
CA VAL A 129 -7.79 -16.30 15.84
C VAL A 129 -8.52 -15.31 14.94
N PRO A 130 -9.49 -15.74 14.12
CA PRO A 130 -10.35 -14.81 13.39
C PRO A 130 -11.06 -13.91 14.40
N ALA A 131 -10.83 -12.59 14.32
CA ALA A 131 -11.40 -11.66 15.27
C ALA A 131 -12.92 -11.54 15.08
N PRO A 132 -13.72 -11.56 16.15
CA PRO A 132 -15.15 -11.30 16.02
C PRO A 132 -15.36 -9.88 15.50
N LEU A 133 -16.01 -9.74 14.34
CA LEU A 133 -16.35 -8.44 13.79
C LEU A 133 -17.34 -7.73 14.73
N PRO A 134 -17.12 -6.45 15.07
CA PRO A 134 -18.05 -5.67 15.87
C PRO A 134 -19.45 -5.64 15.23
N GLU A 135 -20.50 -5.71 16.06
CA GLU A 135 -21.90 -5.73 15.59
C GLU A 135 -22.29 -4.45 14.84
N ASP A 136 -21.69 -3.33 15.24
CA ASP A 136 -21.88 -2.01 14.68
C ASP A 136 -21.10 -1.78 13.37
N LEU A 137 -20.14 -2.64 12.99
CA LEU A 137 -19.40 -2.50 11.73
C LEU A 137 -20.34 -2.65 10.51
N PRO A 138 -20.53 -1.63 9.66
CA PRO A 138 -21.45 -1.67 8.53
C PRO A 138 -21.06 -2.76 7.54
N ARG A 139 -22.02 -3.30 6.78
CA ARG A 139 -21.76 -4.40 5.85
C ARG A 139 -21.02 -3.93 4.60
N GLU A 140 -21.22 -2.67 4.24
CA GLU A 140 -20.67 -1.98 3.07
C GLU A 140 -19.15 -1.83 3.15
N VAL A 141 -18.58 -1.93 4.35
CA VAL A 141 -17.13 -1.85 4.61
C VAL A 141 -16.56 -3.18 5.12
N ARG A 142 -17.30 -4.28 4.88
CA ARG A 142 -16.82 -5.66 5.09
C ARG A 142 -16.39 -6.21 3.74
N TYR A 143 -15.15 -5.92 3.37
CA TYR A 143 -14.58 -6.31 2.10
C TYR A 143 -14.43 -7.83 1.99
N PRO A 144 -14.56 -8.42 0.78
CA PRO A 144 -14.29 -9.83 0.55
C PRO A 144 -12.86 -10.21 0.93
N GLU A 145 -12.66 -11.44 1.39
CA GLU A 145 -11.33 -11.97 1.71
C GLU A 145 -10.60 -12.35 0.42
N ARG A 146 -9.39 -11.83 0.24
CA ARG A 146 -8.48 -12.21 -0.84
C ARG A 146 -7.06 -12.37 -0.31
N GLY A 147 -6.45 -13.53 -0.51
CA GLY A 147 -5.04 -13.70 -0.20
C GLY A 147 -4.19 -12.83 -1.11
N ILE A 148 -3.00 -12.46 -0.64
CA ILE A 148 -2.05 -11.70 -1.45
C ILE A 148 -0.69 -12.39 -1.57
N ASP A 149 0.00 -12.05 -2.65
CA ASP A 149 1.41 -12.35 -2.89
C ASP A 149 2.22 -11.05 -3.00
N PHE A 150 3.43 -11.10 -2.46
CA PHE A 150 4.42 -10.03 -2.60
C PHE A 150 5.38 -10.33 -3.74
N ARG A 151 5.78 -9.30 -4.48
CA ARG A 151 6.81 -9.40 -5.50
C ARG A 151 7.70 -8.17 -5.48
N LEU A 152 8.97 -8.36 -5.15
CA LEU A 152 9.97 -7.31 -5.23
C LEU A 152 10.21 -6.97 -6.71
N GLU A 153 9.94 -5.73 -7.07
CA GLU A 153 10.15 -5.16 -8.39
C GLU A 153 10.88 -3.83 -8.24
N LYS A 154 11.24 -3.24 -9.37
CA LYS A 154 11.72 -1.87 -9.43
C LYS A 154 10.64 -0.97 -10.00
N SER A 155 10.52 0.24 -9.47
CA SER A 155 9.68 1.31 -10.00
C SER A 155 10.52 2.55 -10.32
N PHE A 156 9.95 3.46 -11.10
CA PHE A 156 10.56 4.78 -11.25
C PHE A 156 10.55 5.51 -9.90
N PRO A 157 11.60 6.29 -9.60
CA PRO A 157 11.56 7.20 -8.48
C PRO A 157 10.51 8.29 -8.76
N ASN A 158 9.91 8.83 -7.70
CA ASN A 158 9.11 10.03 -7.86
C ASN A 158 10.08 11.22 -8.03
N VAL A 159 10.25 11.67 -9.27
CA VAL A 159 11.13 12.78 -9.62
C VAL A 159 10.35 13.79 -10.45
N ASP A 160 10.45 15.05 -10.06
CA ASP A 160 9.97 16.14 -10.90
C ASP A 160 10.83 16.20 -12.16
N ALA A 161 10.18 16.12 -13.31
CA ALA A 161 10.83 16.42 -14.56
C ALA A 161 11.21 17.91 -14.58
N PRO A 162 12.41 18.27 -15.07
CA PRO A 162 12.70 19.65 -15.42
C PRO A 162 11.63 20.21 -16.35
N GLU A 163 11.25 21.48 -16.19
CA GLU A 163 10.18 22.14 -16.96
C GLU A 163 10.35 21.98 -18.48
N ASP A 164 11.59 21.92 -18.98
CA ASP A 164 11.92 21.77 -20.40
C ASP A 164 11.82 20.34 -20.94
N MET A 165 11.62 19.36 -20.05
CA MET A 165 11.53 17.93 -20.35
C MET A 165 10.18 17.31 -19.96
N GLU A 166 9.23 18.12 -19.45
CA GLU A 166 7.91 17.64 -19.00
C GLU A 166 7.19 16.83 -20.07
N GLU A 167 7.04 17.33 -21.30
CA GLU A 167 6.30 16.65 -22.36
C GLU A 167 6.89 15.26 -22.68
N ILE A 168 8.22 15.15 -22.73
CA ILE A 168 8.93 13.90 -22.97
C ILE A 168 8.77 12.94 -21.79
N TRP A 169 8.79 13.46 -20.56
CA TRP A 169 8.57 12.69 -19.35
C TRP A 169 7.13 12.15 -19.28
N PHE A 170 6.14 12.99 -19.60
CA PHE A 170 4.74 12.57 -19.70
C PHE A 170 4.55 11.46 -20.73
N ASP A 171 5.08 11.61 -21.95
CA ASP A 171 5.00 10.59 -23.00
C ASP A 171 5.69 9.27 -22.58
N LEU A 172 6.82 9.35 -21.88
CA LEU A 172 7.53 8.18 -21.35
C LEU A 172 6.69 7.49 -20.27
N MET A 173 6.17 8.24 -19.31
CA MET A 173 5.35 7.71 -18.22
C MET A 173 4.07 7.09 -18.75
N ASP A 174 3.34 7.75 -19.66
CA ASP A 174 2.12 7.23 -20.28
C ASP A 174 2.36 5.88 -20.96
N ARG A 175 3.44 5.75 -21.74
CA ARG A 175 3.82 4.47 -22.36
C ARG A 175 4.24 3.41 -21.36
N LEU A 176 4.91 3.80 -20.28
CA LEU A 176 5.27 2.87 -19.20
C LEU A 176 4.03 2.38 -18.46
N TYR A 177 3.03 3.23 -18.24
CA TYR A 177 1.72 2.83 -17.72
C TYR A 177 1.04 1.81 -18.64
N ASP A 178 1.02 2.08 -19.95
CA ASP A 178 0.49 1.14 -20.94
C ASP A 178 1.23 -0.22 -20.92
N LEU A 179 2.56 -0.19 -20.78
CA LEU A 179 3.40 -1.39 -20.71
C LEU A 179 3.34 -2.09 -19.35
N GLU A 180 3.01 -1.38 -18.27
CA GLU A 180 2.83 -1.96 -16.96
C GLU A 180 1.74 -3.03 -17.00
N GLY A 181 0.64 -2.71 -17.74
CA GLY A 181 -0.44 -3.63 -18.06
C GLY A 181 -0.95 -4.37 -16.82
N ARG A 182 -0.94 -3.70 -15.65
CA ARG A 182 -1.39 -4.29 -14.37
C ARG A 182 -2.84 -4.73 -14.55
N GLU A 183 -3.09 -5.99 -14.24
CA GLU A 183 -4.46 -6.52 -14.16
C GLU A 183 -4.87 -6.35 -12.70
N GLY A 184 -5.96 -5.62 -12.44
CA GLY A 184 -6.40 -5.25 -11.09
C GLY A 184 -5.84 -3.91 -10.57
N GLY A 185 -6.10 -3.60 -9.31
CA GLY A 185 -5.67 -2.34 -8.67
C GLY A 185 -4.16 -2.22 -8.46
N TYR A 186 -3.67 -0.97 -8.41
CA TYR A 186 -2.26 -0.63 -8.18
C TYR A 186 -1.89 -0.71 -6.69
N HIS A 187 -1.79 -1.92 -6.14
CA HIS A 187 -1.44 -2.17 -4.74
C HIS A 187 0.08 -2.33 -4.54
N GLN A 188 0.64 -1.66 -3.53
CA GLN A 188 2.09 -1.62 -3.30
C GLN A 188 2.45 -1.51 -1.80
N ALA A 189 3.61 -2.03 -1.41
CA ALA A 189 4.29 -1.70 -0.17
C ALA A 189 5.72 -1.22 -0.48
N PHE A 190 6.23 -0.28 0.32
CA PHE A 190 7.54 0.36 0.11
C PHE A 190 7.70 1.02 -1.26
N GLY A 191 8.89 1.57 -1.49
CA GLY A 191 9.17 2.38 -2.67
C GLY A 191 8.42 3.72 -2.67
N PRO A 192 8.49 4.46 -3.78
CA PRO A 192 7.76 5.70 -3.95
C PRO A 192 6.26 5.39 -4.13
N PRO A 193 5.37 6.15 -3.47
CA PRO A 193 3.94 6.08 -3.73
C PRO A 193 3.62 6.39 -5.20
N LEU A 194 2.59 5.76 -5.73
CA LEU A 194 1.97 6.17 -6.98
C LEU A 194 1.02 7.32 -6.66
N GLU A 195 1.34 8.53 -7.09
CA GLU A 195 0.61 9.73 -6.69
C GLU A 195 -0.50 10.05 -7.69
N LEU A 196 -1.69 10.40 -7.18
CA LEU A 196 -2.82 10.84 -7.99
C LEU A 196 -3.02 12.36 -7.96
N GLU A 197 -2.70 12.99 -6.83
CA GLU A 197 -2.87 14.44 -6.64
C GLU A 197 -1.53 15.14 -6.40
N SER A 198 -1.02 15.05 -5.17
CA SER A 198 0.19 15.74 -4.71
C SER A 198 1.21 14.76 -4.11
N ASP A 199 2.35 15.26 -3.65
CA ASP A 199 3.33 14.43 -2.94
C ASP A 199 2.68 13.80 -1.69
N VAL A 200 2.62 12.47 -1.65
CA VAL A 200 1.95 11.73 -0.56
C VAL A 200 2.68 11.95 0.78
N PHE A 201 4.00 12.04 0.75
CA PHE A 201 4.78 12.28 1.96
C PHE A 201 4.71 13.74 2.42
N GLU A 202 4.49 14.70 1.51
CA GLU A 202 4.18 16.09 1.85
C GLU A 202 2.84 16.17 2.57
N ALA A 203 1.80 15.51 2.03
CA ALA A 203 0.51 15.41 2.70
C ALA A 203 0.64 14.80 4.10
N CYS A 204 1.51 13.78 4.28
CA CYS A 204 1.81 13.22 5.60
C CYS A 204 2.46 14.24 6.55
N ARG A 205 3.42 15.04 6.06
CA ARG A 205 4.09 16.09 6.85
C ARG A 205 3.10 17.17 7.27
N GLU A 206 2.22 17.59 6.38
CA GLU A 206 1.19 18.59 6.66
C GLU A 206 0.18 18.11 7.69
N GLN A 207 -0.32 16.88 7.55
CA GLN A 207 -1.30 16.31 8.48
C GLN A 207 -0.73 16.06 9.88
N THR A 208 0.49 15.55 9.97
CA THR A 208 1.09 15.16 11.26
C THR A 208 1.92 16.26 11.91
N GLY A 209 2.31 17.29 11.15
CA GLY A 209 3.26 18.33 11.59
C GLY A 209 4.70 17.84 11.75
N LYS A 210 4.98 16.57 11.41
CA LYS A 210 6.32 15.98 11.43
C LYS A 210 7.17 16.57 10.31
N LYS A 211 8.39 16.98 10.63
CA LYS A 211 9.30 17.65 9.68
C LYS A 211 10.36 16.71 9.11
N GLU A 212 10.34 15.45 9.54
CA GLU A 212 11.18 14.39 9.02
C GLU A 212 10.97 14.24 7.51
N ALA A 213 12.07 14.23 6.77
CA ALA A 213 12.05 14.05 5.32
C ALA A 213 11.90 12.58 4.92
N ASP A 214 12.35 11.64 5.78
CA ASP A 214 12.44 10.22 5.46
C ASP A 214 11.16 9.47 5.89
N TRP A 215 10.19 9.42 4.99
CA TRP A 215 8.95 8.67 5.11
C TRP A 215 9.02 7.36 4.33
N VAL A 216 8.29 6.37 4.82
CA VAL A 216 8.22 5.03 4.25
C VAL A 216 6.76 4.69 4.00
N LEU A 217 6.44 4.29 2.77
CA LEU A 217 5.15 3.71 2.42
C LEU A 217 5.06 2.28 2.97
N LEU A 218 4.10 2.01 3.86
CA LEU A 218 3.83 0.66 4.38
C LEU A 218 2.84 -0.10 3.50
N LEU A 219 1.82 0.60 3.01
CA LEU A 219 0.78 0.04 2.16
C LEU A 219 0.12 1.15 1.34
N GLN A 220 0.00 0.94 0.05
CA GLN A 220 -0.87 1.66 -0.88
C GLN A 220 -1.95 0.69 -1.37
N VAL A 221 -3.20 1.11 -1.30
CA VAL A 221 -4.34 0.36 -1.83
C VAL A 221 -5.09 1.23 -2.82
N ASP A 222 -5.21 0.72 -4.03
CA ASP A 222 -6.03 1.32 -5.06
C ASP A 222 -7.51 0.97 -4.86
N SER A 223 -8.41 1.79 -5.39
CA SER A 223 -9.80 1.40 -5.53
C SER A 223 -9.88 0.20 -6.49
N ASP A 224 -10.36 -0.93 -5.99
CA ASP A 224 -10.31 -2.22 -6.68
C ASP A 224 -11.67 -2.92 -6.57
N GLU A 225 -12.29 -3.17 -7.73
CA GLU A 225 -13.59 -3.84 -7.84
C GLU A 225 -13.54 -5.28 -7.33
N GLU A 226 -12.41 -5.98 -7.43
CA GLU A 226 -12.29 -7.36 -6.92
C GLU A 226 -12.29 -7.41 -5.39
N LEU A 227 -11.86 -6.31 -4.76
CA LEU A 227 -11.82 -6.13 -3.31
C LEU A 227 -13.08 -5.44 -2.77
N ASP A 228 -14.03 -5.05 -3.62
CA ASP A 228 -15.13 -4.14 -3.28
C ASP A 228 -14.66 -2.89 -2.49
N MET A 229 -13.40 -2.48 -2.71
CA MET A 229 -12.78 -1.33 -2.04
C MET A 229 -12.86 -0.14 -2.98
N VAL A 230 -13.68 0.85 -2.63
CA VAL A 230 -13.78 2.11 -3.36
C VAL A 230 -13.54 3.24 -2.38
N PHE A 231 -12.49 4.01 -2.63
CA PHE A 231 -12.06 5.09 -1.75
C PHE A 231 -12.36 6.44 -2.41
N GLY A 232 -13.06 7.33 -1.72
CA GLY A 232 -13.43 8.65 -2.25
C GLY A 232 -14.05 8.57 -3.66
N ASN A 233 -13.48 9.30 -4.62
CA ASN A 233 -13.87 9.28 -6.02
C ASN A 233 -13.08 8.25 -6.84
N ARG A 234 -13.03 7.00 -6.35
CA ARG A 234 -12.19 5.91 -6.92
C ARG A 234 -10.69 6.23 -6.88
N GLY A 235 -10.26 6.79 -5.76
CA GLY A 235 -8.88 7.13 -5.45
C GLY A 235 -8.09 6.00 -4.81
N MET A 236 -6.96 6.36 -4.19
CA MET A 236 -6.07 5.45 -3.48
C MET A 236 -5.84 5.91 -2.05
N ILE A 237 -5.60 4.94 -1.16
CA ILE A 237 -5.22 5.20 0.23
C ILE A 237 -3.78 4.77 0.48
N TYR A 238 -3.09 5.51 1.34
CA TYR A 238 -1.68 5.30 1.65
C TYR A 238 -1.47 5.30 3.16
N PHE A 239 -0.88 4.23 3.67
CA PHE A 239 -0.35 4.17 5.02
C PHE A 239 1.15 4.45 4.98
N CYS A 240 1.55 5.56 5.57
CA CYS A 240 2.94 5.99 5.62
C CYS A 240 3.42 6.11 7.07
N ILE A 241 4.72 5.93 7.30
CA ILE A 241 5.33 6.11 8.62
C ILE A 241 6.69 6.78 8.47
N THR A 242 7.13 7.56 9.46
CA THR A 242 8.52 8.03 9.45
C THR A 242 9.46 6.87 9.66
N ARG A 243 10.64 6.90 9.03
CA ARG A 243 11.65 5.86 9.23
C ARG A 243 12.08 5.72 10.70
N ASN A 244 12.09 6.82 11.45
CA ASN A 244 12.43 6.83 12.86
C ASN A 244 11.38 6.09 13.71
N ASP A 245 10.09 6.29 13.45
CA ASP A 245 9.01 5.59 14.16
C ASP A 245 8.95 4.11 13.77
N LEU A 246 9.19 3.80 12.50
CA LEU A 246 9.32 2.43 12.01
C LEU A 246 10.42 1.66 12.73
N LEU A 247 11.62 2.24 12.83
CA LEU A 247 12.75 1.61 13.53
C LEU A 247 12.52 1.45 15.04
N LYS A 248 11.62 2.24 15.63
CA LYS A 248 11.21 2.12 17.03
C LYS A 248 10.02 1.17 17.24
N GLY A 249 9.38 0.72 16.15
CA GLY A 249 8.16 -0.08 16.21
C GLY A 249 6.91 0.72 16.62
N ASN A 250 6.94 2.05 16.48
CA ASN A 250 5.85 2.94 16.88
C ASN A 250 4.76 3.03 15.79
N PHE A 251 4.11 1.91 15.46
CA PHE A 251 3.12 1.88 14.37
C PHE A 251 1.85 2.71 14.62
N ASP A 252 1.57 3.09 15.87
CA ASP A 252 0.51 4.04 16.21
C ASP A 252 0.72 5.44 15.59
N GLU A 253 1.95 5.74 15.15
CA GLU A 253 2.34 7.01 14.54
C GLU A 253 2.22 7.01 13.00
N ALA A 254 1.64 5.96 12.42
CA ALA A 254 1.38 5.89 10.98
C ALA A 254 0.34 6.93 10.53
N CYS A 255 0.58 7.55 9.38
CA CYS A 255 -0.30 8.51 8.74
C CYS A 255 -1.10 7.82 7.62
N LEU A 256 -2.40 8.17 7.52
CA LEU A 256 -3.28 7.74 6.43
C LEU A 256 -3.53 8.93 5.50
N VAL A 257 -3.29 8.74 4.21
CA VAL A 257 -3.60 9.71 3.15
C VAL A 257 -4.61 9.09 2.20
N LEU A 258 -5.53 9.90 1.67
CA LEU A 258 -6.40 9.58 0.55
C LEU A 258 -6.08 10.58 -0.56
N GLN A 259 -5.98 10.10 -1.79
CA GLN A 259 -5.92 10.94 -2.99
C GLN A 259 -6.94 10.43 -4.01
N ASN A 260 -7.51 11.32 -4.79
CA ASN A 260 -8.46 11.03 -5.85
C ASN A 260 -7.86 11.39 -7.23
N PRO A 261 -8.35 10.79 -8.33
CA PRO A 261 -7.93 11.15 -9.68
C PRO A 261 -8.45 12.53 -10.13
#